data_AF-A0A0L6CUG9-F1
#
_entry.id   AF-A0A0L6CUG9-F1
#
_cell.length_a   1.000
_cell.length_b   1.000
_cell.length_c   1.000
_cell.angle_alpha   90.00
_cell.angle_beta   90.00
_cell.angle_gamma   90.00
#
_symmetry.space_group_name_H-M   'P 1'
#
loop_
_entity.id
_entity.type
_entity.pdbx_description
1 polymer ?
#
loop_
_entity_poly.entity_id
_entity_poly.type
_entity_poly.pdbx_seq_one_letter_code
_entity_poly.pdbx_strand_id
1 'polypeptide(L)' 'MTLTDTTPTHDVPHAHHDADAAAVGPILLSVAVFIAGWATSVALWGIPGFYIPALALVPLMWVVLLIISRG' A
#
# COMPACT_ATOMS: atom_id res chain seq x y z
N MET A 1 -23.18 -50.06 -6.50
CA MET A 1 -22.72 -49.58 -5.19
C MET A 1 -21.80 -48.38 -5.43
N THR A 2 -22.39 -47.19 -5.45
CA THR A 2 -21.74 -45.89 -5.68
C THR A 2 -21.25 -45.36 -4.35
N LEU A 3 -19.93 -45.28 -4.16
CA LEU A 3 -19.32 -44.63 -2.99
C LEU A 3 -19.12 -43.16 -3.30
N THR A 4 -20.06 -42.36 -2.79
CA THR A 4 -19.95 -40.91 -2.64
C THR A 4 -19.03 -40.61 -1.46
N ASP A 5 -18.04 -39.75 -1.75
CA ASP A 5 -17.38 -38.75 -0.92
C ASP A 5 -16.97 -39.06 0.52
N THR A 6 -15.72 -38.73 0.85
CA THR A 6 -15.43 -37.53 1.67
C THR A 6 -13.95 -37.17 1.47
N THR A 7 -13.67 -36.21 0.58
CA THR A 7 -12.40 -35.47 0.64
C THR A 7 -12.46 -34.61 1.92
N PRO A 8 -11.53 -34.74 2.88
CA PRO A 8 -11.51 -33.87 4.02
C PRO A 8 -11.12 -32.47 3.52
N THR A 9 -12.08 -31.55 3.54
CA THR A 9 -11.83 -30.13 3.30
C THR A 9 -10.82 -29.66 4.35
N HIS A 10 -9.61 -29.37 3.90
CA HIS A 10 -8.54 -28.86 4.74
C HIS A 10 -8.92 -27.42 5.11
N ASP A 11 -9.45 -27.25 6.32
CA ASP A 11 -9.92 -25.98 6.87
C ASP A 11 -8.70 -25.14 7.28
N VAL A 12 -8.27 -24.24 6.38
CA VAL A 12 -7.14 -23.34 6.62
C VAL A 12 -7.68 -22.12 7.38
N PRO A 13 -7.07 -21.69 8.51
CA PRO A 13 -7.60 -20.60 9.32
C PRO A 13 -7.85 -19.31 8.52
N HIS A 14 -9.12 -18.88 8.43
CA HIS A 14 -9.57 -17.70 7.69
C HIS A 14 -9.11 -16.35 8.28
N ALA A 15 -8.38 -16.34 9.40
CA ALA A 15 -7.98 -15.15 10.15
C ALA A 15 -7.12 -14.14 9.34
N HIS A 16 -6.44 -14.57 8.27
CA HIS A 16 -5.60 -13.66 7.47
C HIS A 16 -6.45 -12.69 6.62
N HIS A 17 -7.59 -13.15 6.10
CA HIS A 17 -8.43 -12.34 5.20
C HIS A 17 -9.13 -11.19 5.93
N ASP A 18 -9.50 -11.41 7.20
CA ASP A 18 -10.12 -10.38 8.04
C ASP A 18 -9.13 -9.26 8.39
N ALA A 19 -7.86 -9.61 8.62
CA ALA A 19 -6.79 -8.66 8.86
C ALA A 19 -6.47 -7.82 7.61
N ASP A 20 -6.44 -8.45 6.44
CA ASP A 20 -6.26 -7.77 5.17
C ASP A 20 -7.43 -6.81 4.90
N ALA A 21 -8.68 -7.26 5.10
CA ALA A 21 -9.88 -6.44 4.93
C ALA A 21 -9.89 -5.24 5.89
N ALA A 22 -9.44 -5.42 7.13
CA ALA A 22 -9.30 -4.33 8.10
C ALA A 22 -8.19 -3.34 7.73
N ALA A 23 -7.12 -3.79 7.06
CA ALA A 23 -6.01 -2.95 6.61
C ALA A 23 -6.32 -2.16 5.31
N VAL A 24 -7.22 -2.66 4.45
CA VAL A 24 -7.59 -2.02 3.18
C VAL A 24 -8.13 -0.60 3.40
N GLY A 25 -9.01 -0.41 4.40
CA GLY A 25 -9.58 0.90 4.73
C GLY A 25 -8.53 2.00 4.99
N PRO A 26 -7.63 1.84 5.98
CA PRO A 26 -6.59 2.82 6.26
C PRO A 26 -5.56 2.96 5.13
N ILE A 27 -5.25 1.90 4.38
CA ILE A 27 -4.35 1.98 3.21
C ILE A 27 -4.97 2.88 2.14
N LEU A 28 -6.22 2.64 1.75
CA LEU A 28 -6.92 3.44 0.76
C LEU A 28 -7.05 4.91 1.19
N LEU A 29 -7.36 5.15 2.47
CA LEU A 29 -7.40 6.50 3.03
C LEU A 29 -6.04 7.20 2.94
N SER A 30 -4.95 6.49 3.28
CA SER A 30 -3.59 7.04 3.20
C SER A 30 -3.21 7.39 1.76
N VAL A 31 -3.52 6.52 0.80
CA VAL A 31 -3.29 6.76 -0.63
C VAL A 31 -4.13 7.93 -1.12
N ALA A 32 -5.41 8.02 -0.74
CA ALA A 32 -6.28 9.12 -1.12
C ALA A 32 -5.79 10.47 -0.61
N VAL A 33 -5.35 10.54 0.66
CA VAL A 33 -4.76 11.76 1.24
C VAL A 33 -3.45 12.13 0.54
N PHE A 34 -2.62 11.15 0.23
CA PHE A 34 -1.38 11.38 -0.51
C PHE A 34 -1.66 11.97 -1.91
N ILE A 35 -2.60 11.40 -2.65
CA ILE A 35 -3.00 11.89 -3.97
C ILE A 35 -3.66 13.28 -3.86
N ALA A 36 -4.48 13.53 -2.84
CA ALA A 36 -5.10 14.83 -2.63
C ALA A 36 -4.08 15.93 -2.30
N GLY A 37 -3.10 15.63 -1.43
CA GLY A 37 -1.98 16.52 -1.13
C GLY A 37 -1.12 16.79 -2.36
N TRP A 38 -0.84 15.75 -3.15
CA TRP A 38 -0.12 15.86 -4.41
C TRP A 38 -0.89 16.72 -5.44
N ALA A 39 -2.18 16.46 -5.64
CA ALA A 39 -3.03 17.20 -6.57
C ALA A 39 -3.17 18.67 -6.17
N THR A 40 -3.24 18.96 -4.87
CA THR A 40 -3.27 20.34 -4.33
C THR A 40 -1.95 21.07 -4.62
N SER A 41 -0.81 20.39 -4.43
CA SER A 41 0.52 20.94 -4.78
C SER A 41 0.61 21.28 -6.28
N VAL A 42 0.07 20.41 -7.14
CA VAL A 42 0.00 20.64 -8.59
C VAL A 42 -0.95 21.78 -8.94
N ALA A 43 -2.11 21.88 -8.30
CA ALA A 43 -3.13 22.89 -8.60
C ALA A 43 -2.72 24.30 -8.14
N LEU A 44 -2.06 24.44 -6.98
CA LEU A 44 -1.67 25.75 -6.45
C LEU A 44 -0.44 26.33 -7.15
N TRP A 45 0.50 25.49 -7.59
CA TRP A 45 1.80 25.93 -8.10
C TRP A 45 2.15 25.44 -9.50
N GLY A 46 1.35 24.57 -10.14
CA GLY A 46 1.61 24.09 -11.51
C GLY A 46 2.89 23.26 -11.63
N ILE A 47 3.66 23.47 -12.71
CA ILE A 47 4.96 22.80 -12.95
C ILE A 47 5.98 23.06 -11.82
N PRO A 48 6.09 24.27 -11.22
CA PRO A 48 6.91 24.43 -10.02
C PRO A 48 6.39 23.65 -8.79
N GLY A 49 5.11 23.27 -8.77
CA GLY A 49 4.54 22.40 -7.75
C GLY A 49 5.08 20.96 -7.76
N PHE A 50 5.74 20.53 -8.86
CA PHE A 50 6.44 19.23 -8.94
C PHE A 50 7.75 19.20 -8.14
N TYR A 51 8.34 20.36 -7.83
CA TYR A 51 9.58 20.39 -7.06
C TYR A 51 9.37 19.90 -5.63
N ILE A 52 8.25 20.21 -4.97
CA ILE A 52 8.01 19.77 -3.58
C ILE A 52 7.95 18.23 -3.46
N PRO A 53 7.14 17.49 -4.25
CA PRO A 53 7.14 16.04 -4.20
C PRO A 53 8.46 15.43 -4.73
N ALA A 54 9.08 15.99 -5.77
CA ALA A 54 10.38 15.50 -6.25
C ALA A 54 11.48 15.68 -5.20
N LEU A 55 11.56 16.85 -4.56
CA LEU A 55 12.52 17.15 -3.49
C LEU A 55 12.26 16.33 -2.23
N ALA A 56 11.02 15.98 -1.92
CA ALA A 56 10.71 15.08 -0.79
C ALA A 56 11.04 13.60 -1.10
N LEU A 57 10.89 13.17 -2.36
CA LEU A 57 11.23 11.81 -2.79
C LEU A 57 12.75 11.56 -2.84
N VAL A 58 13.57 12.58 -3.09
CA VAL A 58 15.04 12.47 -3.08
C VAL A 58 15.60 11.93 -1.74
N PRO A 59 15.34 12.55 -0.57
CA PRO A 59 15.80 12.02 0.71
C PRO A 59 15.09 10.71 1.07
N LEU A 60 13.83 10.50 0.66
CA LEU A 60 13.13 9.24 0.87
C LEU A 60 13.86 8.07 0.18
N MET A 61 14.26 8.24 -1.08
CA MET A 61 15.05 7.23 -1.79
C MET A 61 16.41 7.01 -1.13
N TRP A 62 17.05 8.06 -0.61
CA TRP A 62 18.30 7.93 0.13
C TRP A 62 18.13 7.07 1.40
N VAL A 63 17.05 7.26 2.16
CA VAL A 63 16.71 6.43 3.33
C VAL A 63 16.42 4.98 2.93
N VAL A 64 15.64 4.78 1.87
CA VAL A 64 15.34 3.43 1.35
C VAL A 64 16.63 2.72 0.95
N LEU A 65 17.52 3.39 0.21
CA LEU A 65 18.82 2.85 -0.16
C LEU A 65 19.65 2.50 1.08
N LEU A 66 19.75 3.37 2.09
CA LEU A 66 20.44 3.06 3.33
C LEU A 66 19.87 1.82 4.06
N ILE A 67 18.55 1.67 4.08
CA ILE A 67 17.89 0.52 4.70
C ILE A 67 18.21 -0.77 3.96
N ILE A 68 18.28 -0.75 2.63
CA ILE A 68 18.61 -1.92 1.82
C ILE A 68 20.12 -2.21 1.87
N SER A 69 20.96 -1.17 1.91
CA SER A 69 22.42 -1.30 1.99
C SER A 69 22.93 -1.74 3.36
N ARG A 70 22.11 -1.71 4.42
CA ARG A 70 22.47 -2.29 5.73
C ARG A 70 22.22 -3.80 5.83
N GLY A 71 22.09 -4.49 4.71
CA GLY A 71 22.13 -5.95 4.63
C GLY A 71 23.45 -6.51 5.17
#